data_AF-A0A1G6LXI8-F1
#
_entry.id   AF-A0A1G6LXI8-F1
#
_cell.length_a   1.000
_cell.length_b   1.000
_cell.length_c   1.000
_cell.angle_alpha   90.00
_cell.angle_beta   90.00
_cell.angle_gamma   90.00
#
_symmetry.space_group_name_H-M   'P 1'
#
loop_
_entity.id
_entity.type
_entity.pdbx_description
1 polymer ?
#
loop_
_entity_poly.entity_id
_entity_poly.type
_entity_poly.pdbx_seq_one_letter_code
_entity_poly.pdbx_strand_id
1 'polypeptide(L)'
;MTDDTRTVVEAYLGALLHGAEFERFLASDVVWTTTETGQETRGRRAVRDLIVGLHTQVFDARPELVALVCGGGTAMVEAVFDATHTGDFAGVPASGAHVRIPYAVAYDVGDGVVTALRAYVPMAALRAGLAGAGRPADAVPAS
;
A
#
# COMPACT_ATOMS: atom_id res chain seq x y z
N MET A 1 25.55 15.58 6.17
CA MET A 1 24.36 16.28 5.65
C MET A 1 23.20 15.43 6.11
N THR A 2 22.41 15.89 7.08
CA THR A 2 21.26 15.12 7.54
C THR A 2 20.23 15.23 6.41
N ASP A 3 20.07 14.20 5.59
CA ASP A 3 18.93 14.16 4.69
C ASP A 3 17.68 14.20 5.55
N ASP A 4 16.90 15.25 5.36
CA ASP A 4 15.67 15.43 6.10
C ASP A 4 14.71 14.30 5.66
N THR A 5 14.50 13.35 6.58
CA THR A 5 13.62 12.20 6.37
C THR A 5 12.26 12.63 5.84
N ARG A 6 11.74 13.77 6.32
CA ARG A 6 10.50 14.35 5.84
C ARG A 6 10.59 14.72 4.36
N THR A 7 11.61 15.50 3.97
CA THR A 7 11.84 15.87 2.56
C THR A 7 11.88 14.65 1.63
N VAL A 8 12.61 13.59 1.99
CA VAL A 8 12.69 12.36 1.17
C VAL A 8 11.33 11.68 1.04
N VAL A 9 10.63 11.50 2.15
CA VAL A 9 9.36 10.76 2.19
C VAL A 9 8.23 11.55 1.52
N GLU A 10 8.15 12.86 1.72
CA GLU A 10 7.18 13.72 1.03
C GLU A 10 7.40 13.71 -0.49
N ALA A 11 8.65 13.75 -0.95
CA ALA A 11 8.97 13.66 -2.37
C ALA A 11 8.62 12.29 -2.96
N TYR A 12 8.90 11.20 -2.23
CA TYR A 12 8.47 9.84 -2.58
C TYR A 12 6.94 9.73 -2.68
N LEU A 13 6.19 10.17 -1.66
CA LEU A 13 4.74 10.12 -1.64
C LEU A 13 4.12 10.98 -2.73
N GLY A 14 4.66 12.19 -2.94
CA GLY A 14 4.25 13.07 -4.02
C GLY A 14 4.42 12.40 -5.38
N ALA A 15 5.57 11.77 -5.63
CA ALA A 15 5.78 11.03 -6.88
C ALA A 15 4.81 9.84 -7.03
N LEU A 16 4.62 9.06 -5.96
CA LEU A 16 3.75 7.88 -5.96
C LEU A 16 2.29 8.24 -6.25
N LEU A 17 1.74 9.27 -5.59
CA LEU A 17 0.34 9.67 -5.72
C LEU A 17 0.03 10.32 -7.09
N HIS A 18 1.02 10.90 -7.75
CA HIS A 18 0.86 11.51 -9.07
C HIS A 18 1.32 10.58 -10.23
N GLY A 19 1.65 9.32 -9.94
CA GLY A 19 2.07 8.35 -10.95
C GLY A 19 3.42 8.67 -11.61
N ALA A 20 4.28 9.43 -10.93
CA ALA A 20 5.65 9.71 -11.38
C ALA A 20 6.60 8.56 -10.99
N GLU A 21 7.86 8.65 -11.44
CA GLU A 21 8.93 7.65 -11.16
C GLU A 21 9.36 7.64 -9.68
N PHE A 22 8.48 7.19 -8.78
CA PHE A 22 8.73 7.15 -7.33
C PHE A 22 9.85 6.19 -6.95
N GLU A 23 10.17 5.20 -7.79
CA GLU A 23 11.22 4.21 -7.55
C GLU A 23 12.61 4.84 -7.43
N ARG A 24 12.81 6.06 -7.93
CA ARG A 24 14.06 6.83 -7.78
C ARG A 24 14.40 7.12 -6.32
N PHE A 25 13.40 7.15 -5.45
CA PHE A 25 13.56 7.38 -4.01
C PHE A 25 13.77 6.07 -3.23
N LEU A 26 13.77 4.92 -3.89
CA LEU A 26 14.03 3.64 -3.26
C LEU A 26 15.50 3.23 -3.42
N ALA A 27 16.12 2.72 -2.37
CA ALA A 27 17.42 2.07 -2.45
C ALA A 27 17.39 0.91 -3.46
N SER A 28 18.53 0.59 -4.09
CA SER A 28 18.60 -0.50 -5.07
C SER A 28 18.22 -1.85 -4.47
N ASP A 29 18.55 -2.06 -3.20
CA ASP A 29 18.33 -3.26 -2.38
C ASP A 29 17.18 -3.12 -1.38
N VAL A 30 16.29 -2.13 -1.57
CA VAL A 30 15.14 -1.87 -0.68
C VAL A 30 14.34 -3.14 -0.38
N VAL A 31 13.86 -3.27 0.85
CA VAL A 31 13.01 -4.38 1.28
C VAL A 31 11.62 -3.88 1.62
N TRP A 32 10.60 -4.43 0.99
CA TRP A 32 9.21 -4.32 1.42
C TRP A 32 8.81 -5.55 2.22
N THR A 33 8.20 -5.36 3.38
CA THR A 33 7.61 -6.44 4.20
C THR A 33 6.11 -6.20 4.38
N THR A 34 5.29 -7.16 3.97
CA THR A 34 3.88 -7.21 4.37
C THR A 34 3.80 -7.83 5.75
N THR A 35 3.62 -7.02 6.78
CA THR A 35 3.83 -7.44 8.18
C THR A 35 2.90 -8.56 8.62
N GLU A 36 1.66 -8.59 8.11
CA GLU A 36 0.67 -9.60 8.50
C GLU A 36 1.09 -11.01 8.05
N THR A 37 1.71 -11.13 6.86
CA THR A 37 2.11 -12.43 6.29
C THR A 37 3.60 -12.72 6.47
N GLY A 38 4.41 -11.72 6.84
CA GLY A 38 5.86 -11.81 6.87
C GLY A 38 6.51 -11.92 5.49
N GLN A 39 5.74 -11.80 4.40
CA GLN A 39 6.29 -11.88 3.05
C GLN A 39 7.15 -10.66 2.74
N GLU A 40 8.30 -10.92 2.11
CA GLU A 40 9.24 -9.89 1.69
C GLU A 40 9.33 -9.80 0.17
N THR A 41 9.42 -8.57 -0.33
CA THR A 41 9.78 -8.26 -1.71
C THR A 41 11.05 -7.43 -1.69
N ARG A 42 12.08 -7.86 -2.43
CA ARG A 42 13.43 -7.29 -2.35
C ARG A 42 13.87 -6.67 -3.67
N GLY A 43 14.50 -5.51 -3.57
CA GLY A 43 15.06 -4.74 -4.67
C GLY A 43 14.08 -3.73 -5.26
N ARG A 44 14.63 -2.59 -5.71
CA ARG A 44 13.88 -1.43 -6.21
C ARG A 44 12.77 -1.79 -7.20
N ARG A 45 13.13 -2.55 -8.24
CA ARG A 45 12.20 -2.90 -9.31
C ARG A 45 11.06 -3.77 -8.80
N ALA A 46 11.35 -4.79 -8.00
CA ALA A 46 10.33 -5.69 -7.49
C ALA A 46 9.36 -4.96 -6.54
N VAL A 47 9.88 -4.08 -5.68
CA VAL A 47 9.04 -3.25 -4.79
C VAL A 47 8.18 -2.28 -5.59
N ARG A 48 8.73 -1.63 -6.63
CA ARG A 48 7.97 -0.78 -7.55
C ARG A 48 6.84 -1.57 -8.22
N ASP A 49 7.15 -2.75 -8.76
CA ASP A 49 6.18 -3.58 -9.47
C ASP A 49 5.08 -4.09 -8.53
N LEU A 50 5.41 -4.42 -7.28
CA LEU A 50 4.43 -4.75 -6.23
C LEU A 50 3.47 -3.59 -5.97
N ILE A 51 4.00 -2.39 -5.72
CA ILE A 51 3.19 -1.20 -5.40
C ILE A 51 2.28 -0.85 -6.58
N VAL A 52 2.82 -0.80 -7.80
CA VAL A 52 2.06 -0.50 -9.02
C VAL A 52 1.00 -1.58 -9.28
N GLY A 53 1.36 -2.85 -9.17
CA GLY A 53 0.43 -3.97 -9.38
C GLY A 53 -0.75 -3.92 -8.41
N LEU A 54 -0.49 -3.65 -7.13
CA LEU A 54 -1.54 -3.54 -6.13
C LEU A 54 -2.49 -2.36 -6.41
N HIS A 55 -1.96 -1.21 -6.83
CA HIS A 55 -2.77 0.01 -7.01
C HIS A 55 -3.48 0.13 -8.36
N THR A 56 -3.05 -0.62 -9.38
CA THR A 56 -3.56 -0.43 -10.75
C THR A 56 -4.03 -1.69 -11.45
N GLN A 57 -3.56 -2.87 -11.03
CA GLN A 57 -3.89 -4.14 -11.69
C GLN A 57 -4.86 -4.97 -10.86
N VAL A 58 -4.60 -5.08 -9.56
CA VAL A 58 -5.44 -5.84 -8.63
C VAL A 58 -6.60 -4.97 -8.14
N PHE A 59 -6.33 -3.69 -7.92
CA PHE A 59 -7.32 -2.70 -7.54
C PHE A 59 -7.21 -1.46 -8.42
N ASP A 60 -8.31 -0.71 -8.60
CA ASP A 60 -8.28 0.72 -8.91
C ASP A 60 -8.26 1.46 -7.57
N ALA A 61 -7.05 1.71 -7.04
CA ALA A 61 -6.85 2.25 -5.71
C ALA A 61 -6.58 3.76 -5.71
N ARG A 62 -7.24 4.47 -4.80
CA ARG A 62 -7.07 5.90 -4.52
C ARG A 62 -6.77 6.08 -3.03
N PRO A 63 -5.54 5.80 -2.57
CA PRO A 63 -5.22 5.88 -1.16
C PRO A 63 -5.38 7.32 -0.64
N GLU A 64 -6.05 7.44 0.50
CA GLU A 64 -6.23 8.72 1.19
C GLU A 64 -5.19 8.83 2.30
N LEU A 65 -4.28 9.81 2.21
CA LEU A 65 -3.29 10.04 3.25
C LEU A 65 -3.96 10.67 4.49
N VAL A 66 -3.85 10.00 5.64
CA VAL A 66 -4.42 10.47 6.92
C VAL A 66 -3.37 11.21 7.74
N ALA A 67 -2.18 10.62 7.89
CA ALA A 67 -1.10 11.20 8.67
C ALA A 67 0.27 10.82 8.12
N LEU A 68 1.24 11.72 8.30
CA LEU A 68 2.65 11.49 8.08
C LEU A 68 3.43 11.93 9.33
N VAL A 69 4.14 10.99 9.94
CA VAL A 69 5.06 11.23 11.07
C VAL A 69 6.47 10.93 10.60
N CYS A 70 7.42 11.82 10.89
CA CYS A 70 8.83 11.67 10.48
C CYS A 70 9.75 11.97 11.67
N GLY A 71 10.84 11.22 11.79
CA GLY A 71 11.88 11.47 12.78
C GLY A 71 13.03 10.47 12.72
N GLY A 72 14.26 10.96 12.91
CA GLY A 72 15.43 10.12 13.16
C GLY A 72 15.74 9.05 12.11
N GLY A 73 15.55 9.36 10.82
CA GLY A 73 15.76 8.37 9.74
C GLY A 73 14.58 7.42 9.53
N THR A 74 13.43 7.70 10.16
CA THR A 74 12.21 6.89 10.00
C THR A 74 11.01 7.77 9.70
N ALA A 75 10.04 7.20 8.98
CA ALA A 75 8.74 7.81 8.81
C ALA A 75 7.63 6.77 8.94
N MET A 76 6.42 7.22 9.23
CA MET A 76 5.22 6.39 9.19
C MET A 76 4.09 7.15 8.54
N VAL A 77 3.40 6.47 7.63
CA VAL A 77 2.17 6.92 7.01
C VAL A 77 1.01 6.13 7.59
N GLU A 78 -0.05 6.83 7.96
CA GLU A 78 -1.39 6.26 8.08
C GLU A 78 -2.20 6.69 6.86
N ALA A 79 -2.94 5.76 6.27
CA ALA A 79 -3.77 6.01 5.10
C ALA A 79 -5.00 5.11 5.08
N VAL A 80 -5.99 5.48 4.26
CA VAL A 80 -7.15 4.64 3.94
C VAL A 80 -6.97 4.08 2.54
N PHE A 81 -7.00 2.76 2.43
CA PHE A 81 -7.04 2.05 1.16
C PHE A 81 -8.48 2.07 0.64
N ASP A 82 -8.81 3.10 -0.13
CA ASP A 82 -10.05 3.24 -0.88
C ASP A 82 -9.84 2.66 -2.29
N ALA A 83 -10.48 1.54 -2.61
CA ALA A 83 -10.20 0.86 -3.86
C ALA A 83 -11.37 0.01 -4.39
N THR A 84 -11.42 -0.16 -5.72
CA THR A 84 -12.31 -1.12 -6.39
C THR A 84 -11.52 -2.35 -6.82
N HIS A 85 -12.03 -3.56 -6.54
CA HIS A 85 -11.37 -4.82 -6.87
C HIS A 85 -11.52 -5.20 -8.34
N THR A 86 -10.43 -5.12 -9.10
CA THR A 86 -10.42 -5.24 -10.58
C THR A 86 -9.61 -6.44 -11.09
N GLY A 87 -8.78 -7.06 -10.26
CA GLY A 87 -7.98 -8.25 -10.60
C GLY A 87 -8.21 -9.42 -9.65
N ASP A 88 -7.44 -10.51 -9.80
CA ASP A 88 -7.42 -11.58 -8.80
C ASP A 88 -6.60 -11.15 -7.58
N PHE A 89 -7.14 -11.36 -6.38
CA PHE A 89 -6.44 -11.12 -5.14
C PHE A 89 -6.52 -12.32 -4.21
N ALA A 90 -5.37 -12.94 -3.94
CA ALA A 90 -5.25 -14.06 -3.00
C ALA A 90 -6.26 -15.20 -3.29
N GLY A 91 -6.51 -15.50 -4.58
CA GLY A 91 -7.45 -16.52 -5.02
C GLY A 91 -8.92 -16.10 -5.01
N VAL A 92 -9.21 -14.82 -4.77
CA VAL A 92 -10.53 -14.22 -4.98
C VAL A 92 -10.52 -13.53 -6.34
N PRO A 93 -11.31 -13.99 -7.33
CA PRO A 93 -11.40 -13.33 -8.63
C PRO A 93 -11.94 -11.90 -8.52
N ALA A 94 -11.64 -11.09 -9.53
CA ALA A 94 -12.15 -9.72 -9.65
C ALA A 94 -13.67 -9.68 -9.45
N SER A 95 -14.09 -8.96 -8.42
CA SER A 95 -15.50 -8.91 -8.01
C SER A 95 -16.17 -7.57 -8.27
N GLY A 96 -15.40 -6.52 -8.61
CA GLY A 96 -15.89 -5.15 -8.66
C GLY A 96 -16.25 -4.58 -7.29
N ALA A 97 -15.96 -5.31 -6.21
CA ALA A 97 -16.25 -4.88 -4.85
C ALA A 97 -15.47 -3.60 -4.51
N HIS A 98 -16.15 -2.68 -3.85
CA HIS A 98 -15.53 -1.51 -3.26
C HIS A 98 -15.08 -1.82 -1.83
N VAL A 99 -13.85 -1.44 -1.50
CA VAL A 99 -13.27 -1.61 -0.16
C VAL A 99 -12.68 -0.30 0.34
N ARG A 100 -12.86 -0.05 1.64
CA ARG A 100 -12.26 1.08 2.36
C ARG A 100 -11.68 0.55 3.66
N ILE A 101 -10.36 0.51 3.78
CA ILE A 101 -9.68 -0.13 4.92
C ILE A 101 -8.48 0.72 5.38
N PRO A 102 -8.34 1.03 6.68
CA PRO A 102 -7.17 1.73 7.19
C PRO A 102 -5.92 0.83 7.14
N TYR A 103 -4.79 1.42 6.81
CA TYR A 103 -3.49 0.77 6.85
C TYR A 103 -2.39 1.76 7.22
N ALA A 104 -1.22 1.22 7.55
CA ALA A 104 -0.04 2.04 7.78
C ALA A 104 1.19 1.48 7.07
N VAL A 105 2.14 2.34 6.75
CA VAL A 105 3.45 1.95 6.22
C VAL A 105 4.53 2.67 7.01
N ALA A 106 5.46 1.91 7.57
CA ALA A 106 6.68 2.46 8.17
C ALA A 106 7.82 2.42 7.15
N TYR A 107 8.66 3.45 7.17
CA TYR A 107 9.77 3.65 6.26
C TYR A 107 11.06 3.82 7.07
N ASP A 108 12.12 3.16 6.63
CA ASP A 108 13.49 3.51 7.01
C ASP A 108 14.12 4.32 5.88
N VAL A 109 14.84 5.37 6.24
CA VAL A 109 15.47 6.33 5.32
C VAL A 109 16.93 6.50 5.69
N GLY A 110 17.80 6.32 4.70
CA GLY A 110 19.24 6.52 4.81
C GLY A 110 19.80 6.98 3.47
N ASP A 111 20.83 7.83 3.51
CA ASP A 111 21.53 8.32 2.31
C ASP A 111 20.57 8.88 1.23
N GLY A 112 19.54 9.63 1.68
CA GLY A 112 18.58 10.31 0.80
C GLY A 112 17.54 9.40 0.14
N VAL A 113 17.47 8.11 0.52
CA VAL A 113 16.56 7.13 -0.07
C VAL A 113 15.87 6.26 0.98
N VAL A 114 14.73 5.68 0.61
CA VAL A 114 14.01 4.68 1.41
C VAL A 114 14.73 3.34 1.29
N THR A 115 15.17 2.77 2.41
CA THR A 115 15.91 1.51 2.49
C THR A 115 15.02 0.33 2.88
N ALA A 116 13.92 0.58 3.60
CA ALA A 116 12.93 -0.44 3.93
C ALA A 116 11.52 0.12 4.06
N LEU A 117 10.53 -0.71 3.77
CA LEU A 117 9.11 -0.47 3.97
C LEU A 117 8.49 -1.63 4.74
N ARG A 118 7.68 -1.32 5.76
CA ARG A 118 6.87 -2.31 6.49
C ARG A 118 5.41 -1.90 6.41
N ALA A 119 4.62 -2.68 5.68
CA ALA A 119 3.21 -2.43 5.46
C ALA A 119 2.35 -3.20 6.47
N TYR A 120 1.60 -2.45 7.27
CA TYR A 120 0.59 -2.90 8.23
C TYR A 120 -0.77 -2.81 7.55
N VAL A 121 -1.04 -3.77 6.67
CA VAL A 121 -2.30 -3.89 5.93
C VAL A 121 -3.06 -5.09 6.49
N PRO A 122 -4.34 -4.95 6.89
CA PRO A 122 -5.12 -6.05 7.42
C PRO A 122 -5.62 -6.95 6.27
N MET A 123 -4.73 -7.80 5.74
CA MET A 123 -4.96 -8.60 4.54
C MET A 123 -6.13 -9.57 4.71
N ALA A 124 -6.27 -10.17 5.90
CA ALA A 124 -7.40 -11.03 6.23
C ALA A 124 -8.74 -10.30 6.14
N ALA A 125 -8.82 -9.07 6.65
CA ALA A 125 -10.03 -8.23 6.59
C ALA A 125 -10.33 -7.82 5.14
N LEU A 126 -9.30 -7.42 4.39
CA LEU A 126 -9.43 -7.11 2.97
C LEU A 126 -9.99 -8.31 2.19
N ARG A 127 -9.39 -9.50 2.32
CA ARG A 127 -9.88 -10.72 1.66
C ARG A 127 -11.31 -11.07 2.06
N ALA A 128 -11.66 -10.95 3.33
CA ALA A 128 -13.02 -11.20 3.82
C ALA A 128 -14.05 -10.23 3.22
N GLY A 129 -13.69 -8.94 3.11
CA GLY A 129 -14.53 -7.93 2.46
C GLY A 129 -14.81 -8.25 0.99
N LEU A 130 -13.79 -8.70 0.26
CA LEU A 130 -13.93 -9.08 -1.15
C LEU A 130 -14.81 -10.31 -1.36
N ALA A 131 -14.66 -11.33 -0.50
CA ALA A 131 -15.49 -12.55 -0.56
C ALA A 131 -16.96 -12.28 -0.16
N GLY A 132 -17.20 -11.34 0.76
CA GLY A 132 -18.54 -10.96 1.20
C GLY A 132 -19.32 -10.15 0.17
N ALA A 133 -18.64 -9.26 -0.56
CA ALA A 133 -19.25 -8.43 -1.61
C ALA A 133 -19.62 -9.21 -2.89
N GLY A 134 -19.10 -10.42 -3.07
CA GLY A 134 -19.48 -11.34 -4.15
C GLY A 134 -20.80 -12.10 -3.91
N ARG A 135 -21.43 -11.96 -2.75
CA ARG A 135 -22.80 -12.45 -2.51
C ARG A 135 -23.78 -11.39 -3.01
N PRO A 136 -24.76 -11.71 -3.89
CA PRO A 136 -25.86 -10.78 -4.13
C PRO A 136 -26.47 -10.41 -2.78
N ALA A 137 -26.85 -9.15 -2.60
CA ALA A 137 -27.52 -8.67 -1.40
C ALA A 137 -28.72 -9.59 -1.12
N ASP A 138 -28.56 -10.52 -0.18
CA ASP A 138 -29.59 -11.47 0.16
C ASP A 138 -30.82 -10.68 0.61
N ALA A 139 -31.94 -11.09 0.00
CA ALA A 139 -33.26 -10.54 0.16
C ALA A 139 -33.56 -10.17 1.62
N VAL A 140 -34.02 -8.93 1.82
CA VAL A 140 -34.73 -8.55 3.04
C VAL A 140 -35.90 -9.53 3.20
N PRO A 141 -35.96 -10.35 4.26
CA PRO A 141 -37.16 -11.13 4.52
C PRO A 141 -38.25 -10.13 4.94
N ALA A 142 -39.30 -10.04 4.13
CA ALA A 142 -40.52 -9.37 4.55
C ALA A 142 -41.08 -10.11 5.77
N SER A 143 -41.33 -9.39 6.86
CA SER A 143 -42.19 -9.81 7.96
C SER A 143 -43.09 -8.65 8.34
#